data_AF-K3ZKX4-F1
#
_entry.id   AF-K3ZKX4-F1
#
_cell.length_a   1.000
_cell.length_b   1.000
_cell.length_c   1.000
_cell.angle_alpha   90.00
_cell.angle_beta   90.00
_cell.angle_gamma   90.00
#
_symmetry.space_group_name_H-M   'P 1'
#
loop_
_entity.id
_entity.type
_entity.pdbx_description
1 polymer ?
#
loop_
_entity_poly.entity_id
_entity_poly.type
_entity_poly.pdbx_seq_one_letter_code
_entity_poly.pdbx_strand_id
1 'polypeptide(L)' 'MTILMAFRTPSVEIIGLTTIFGNVSTEGATRNALLLCERAGHPEVPVAEGSPEPLKVC' A
#
# COMPACT_ATOMS: atom_id res chain seq x y z
N MET A 1 6.64 -6.03 -6.22
CA MET A 1 6.26 -6.57 -7.54
C MET A 1 4.74 -6.75 -7.67
N THR A 2 4.07 -7.41 -6.72
CA THR A 2 2.62 -7.71 -6.78
C THR A 2 1.73 -6.50 -7.04
N ILE A 3 1.96 -5.37 -6.35
CA ILE A 3 1.17 -4.14 -6.53
C ILE A 3 1.24 -3.63 -7.98
N LEU A 4 2.44 -3.60 -8.58
CA LEU A 4 2.61 -3.17 -9.98
C LEU A 4 1.95 -4.14 -10.97
N MET A 5 1.92 -5.44 -10.67
CA MET A 5 1.20 -6.42 -11.46
C MET A 5 -0.32 -6.21 -11.37
N ALA A 6 -0.83 -5.89 -10.18
CA ALA A 6 -2.25 -5.59 -9.98
C ALA A 6 -2.69 -4.38 -10.83
N PHE A 7 -1.90 -3.30 -10.84
CA PHE A 7 -2.15 -2.14 -11.72
C PHE A 7 -2.16 -2.48 -13.21
N ARG A 8 -1.47 -3.55 -13.63
CA ARG A 8 -1.42 -3.99 -15.04
C ARG A 8 -2.44 -5.08 -15.38
N THR A 9 -3.27 -5.51 -14.42
CA THR A 9 -4.23 -6.59 -14.62
C THR A 9 -5.60 -6.02 -14.98
N PRO A 10 -6.10 -6.21 -16.22
CA PRO A 10 -7.32 -5.53 -16.69
C PRO A 10 -8.59 -5.89 -15.91
N SER A 11 -8.61 -7.06 -15.26
CA SER A 11 -9.76 -7.53 -14.46
C SER A 11 -9.70 -7.09 -12.99
N VAL A 12 -8.73 -6.25 -12.61
CA VAL A 12 -8.55 -5.79 -11.23
C VAL A 12 -8.71 -4.28 -11.17
N GLU A 13 -9.64 -3.83 -10.35
CA GLU A 13 -9.79 -2.42 -10.00
C GLU A 13 -9.18 -2.19 -8.60
N ILE A 14 -8.22 -1.28 -8.51
CA ILE A 14 -7.60 -0.91 -7.23
C ILE A 14 -8.30 0.33 -6.70
N ILE A 15 -9.17 0.15 -5.71
CA ILE A 15 -9.91 1.25 -5.07
C ILE A 15 -9.08 1.97 -3.99
N GLY A 16 -7.96 1.40 -3.57
CA GLY A 16 -7.10 1.95 -2.53
C GLY A 16 -6.08 0.93 -2.02
N LEU A 17 -5.06 1.43 -1.31
CA LEU A 17 -4.07 0.62 -0.61
C LEU A 17 -4.09 0.96 0.88
N THR A 18 -4.09 -0.07 1.73
CA THR A 18 -3.83 0.08 3.18
C THR A 18 -2.44 -0.44 3.50
N THR A 19 -1.70 0.24 4.36
CA THR A 19 -0.34 -0.17 4.75
C THR A 19 -0.28 -0.60 6.20
N ILE A 20 0.68 -1.47 6.53
CA ILE A 20 0.89 -1.98 7.88
C ILE A 20 2.39 -2.24 8.10
N PHE A 21 2.84 -2.26 9.36
CA PHE A 21 4.18 -2.67 9.75
C PHE A 21 4.46 -4.14 9.41
N GLY A 22 5.73 -4.50 9.30
CA GLY A 22 6.18 -5.88 9.06
C GLY A 22 7.62 -5.88 8.58
N ASN A 23 7.82 -5.91 7.27
CA ASN A 23 9.16 -5.81 6.66
C ASN A 23 9.82 -4.44 6.89
N VAL A 24 9.01 -3.40 7.05
CA VAL A 24 9.41 -2.01 7.34
C VAL A 24 8.42 -1.42 8.35
N SER A 25 8.69 -0.22 8.87
CA SER A 25 7.71 0.54 9.65
C SER A 25 6.47 0.87 8.82
N THR A 26 5.33 1.11 9.47
CA THR A 26 4.11 1.50 8.76
C THR A 26 4.33 2.76 7.92
N GLU A 27 5.02 3.77 8.44
CA GLU A 27 5.41 4.98 7.69
C GLU A 27 6.21 4.64 6.42
N GLY A 28 7.20 3.75 6.55
CA GLY A 28 8.00 3.28 5.41
C GLY A 28 7.15 2.54 4.38
N ALA A 29 6.19 1.72 4.83
CA ALA A 29 5.24 1.04 3.96
C ALA A 29 4.32 2.03 3.25
N THR A 30 3.78 3.04 3.95
CA THR A 30 2.95 4.13 3.40
C THR A 30 3.70 4.88 2.32
N ARG A 31 4.95 5.30 2.60
CA ARG A 31 5.81 5.97 1.61
C ARG A 31 6.07 5.11 0.38
N ASN A 32 6.33 3.82 0.57
CA ASN A 32 6.55 2.89 -0.53
C ASN A 32 5.30 2.68 -1.37
N ALA A 33 4.12 2.58 -0.75
CA ALA A 33 2.84 2.45 -1.45
C ALA A 33 2.53 3.68 -2.31
N LEU A 34 2.70 4.89 -1.77
CA LEU A 34 2.56 6.14 -2.53
C LEU A 34 3.49 6.17 -3.76
N LEU A 35 4.76 5.81 -3.57
CA LEU A 35 5.74 5.77 -4.66
C LEU A 35 5.42 4.70 -5.72
N LEU A 36 4.81 3.59 -5.33
CA LEU A 36 4.36 2.56 -6.26
C LEU A 36 3.15 3.04 -7.08
N CYS A 37 2.19 3.73 -6.45
CA CYS A 37 1.06 4.37 -7.14
C CYS A 37 1.55 5.40 -8.17
N GLU A 38 2.45 6.30 -7.78
CA GLU A 38 3.07 7.28 -8.69
C GLU A 38 3.77 6.59 -9.87
N ARG A 39 4.60 5.56 -9.61
CA ARG A 39 5.32 4.84 -10.67
C ARG A 39 4.43 4.02 -11.58
N ALA A 40 3.28 3.56 -11.08
CA ALA A 40 2.29 2.86 -11.88
C ALA A 40 1.44 3.83 -12.72
N GLY A 41 1.57 5.15 -12.55
CA GLY A 41 0.77 6.15 -13.23
C GLY A 41 -0.62 6.37 -12.60
N HIS A 42 -0.78 5.97 -11.34
CA HIS A 42 -2.05 6.01 -10.59
C HIS A 42 -1.93 6.82 -9.27
N PRO A 43 -1.46 8.08 -9.30
CA PRO A 43 -1.32 8.89 -8.08
C PRO A 43 -2.66 9.21 -7.38
N GLU A 44 -3.78 9.04 -8.09
CA GLU A 44 -5.14 9.23 -7.57
C GLU A 44 -5.59 8.13 -6.60
N VAL A 45 -4.94 6.95 -6.61
CA VAL A 45 -5.33 5.84 -5.76
C VAL A 45 -5.04 6.17 -4.30
N PRO A 46 -6.06 6.15 -3.42
CA PRO A 46 -5.88 6.54 -2.03
C PRO A 46 -5.01 5.53 -1.30
N VAL A 47 -4.07 6.03 -0.50
CA VAL A 47 -3.25 5.23 0.41
C VAL A 47 -3.60 5.62 1.84
N ALA A 48 -4.06 4.65 2.63
CA ALA A 48 -4.42 4.83 4.03
C ALA A 48 -3.40 4.12 4.94
N GLU A 49 -2.79 4.89 5.84
CA GLU A 49 -1.83 4.37 6.82
C GLU A 49 -2.55 3.56 7.92
N GLY A 50 -2.05 2.36 8.21
CA GLY A 50 -2.59 1.48 9.25
C GLY A 50 -1.91 1.63 10.62
N SER A 51 -2.10 0.62 11.49
CA SER A 51 -1.50 0.61 12.83
C SER A 51 0.03 0.59 12.77
N PRO A 52 0.74 1.24 13.71
CA PRO A 52 2.20 1.13 13.83
C PRO A 52 2.69 -0.12 14.57
N GLU A 53 1.79 -0.84 15.26
CA GLU A 53 2.16 -1.96 16.14
C GLU A 53 1.10 -3.08 16.16
N PRO A 54 1.47 -4.32 16.55
CA PRO A 54 0.53 -5.43 16.64
C PRO A 54 -0.46 -5.26 17.78
N LEU A 55 -1.58 -5.98 17.69
CA LEU A 55 -2.47 -6.12 18.83
C LEU A 55 -1.72 -6.80 19.99
N LYS A 56 -1.81 -6.20 21.17
CA LYS A 56 -1.29 -6.76 22.41
C LYS A 56 -2.41 -7.53 23.10
N VAL A 57 -2.12 -8.75 23.54
CA VAL A 57 -3.04 -9.49 24.40
C VAL A 57 -2.86 -8.94 25.82
N CYS A 58 -3.92 -8.43 26.41
CA CYS A 58 -3.95 -8.00 27.81
C CYS A 58 -3.93 -9.20 28.76
#